data_AF-A0A0F9A3U9-F1
#
_entry.id   AF-A0A0F9A3U9-F1
#
_cell.length_a   1.000
_cell.length_b   1.000
_cell.length_c   1.000
_cell.angle_alpha   90.00
_cell.angle_beta   90.00
_cell.angle_gamma   90.00
#
_symmetry.space_group_name_H-M   'P 1'
#
loop_
_entity.id
_entity.type
_entity.pdbx_description
1 polymer ?
#
loop_
_entity_poly.entity_id
_entity_poly.type
_entity_poly.pdbx_seq_one_letter_code
_entity_poly.pdbx_strand_id
1 'polypeptide(L)' 'MTIIFSEKDVNYPELLSDVVKTLKNGGVVAFPTETVYGLGANA' A
#
# COMPACT_ATOMS: atom_id res chain seq x y z
N MET A 1 12.97 -1.02 -2.20
CA MET A 1 12.24 -0.63 -3.43
C MET A 1 10.92 -0.07 -2.99
N THR A 2 10.56 1.12 -3.48
CA THR A 2 9.32 1.82 -3.10
C THR A 2 8.47 1.98 -4.36
N ILE A 3 7.20 1.62 -4.28
CA ILE A 3 6.25 1.73 -5.38
C ILE A 3 5.21 2.78 -4.96
N ILE A 4 4.92 3.74 -5.85
CA ILE A 4 3.97 4.82 -5.59
C ILE A 4 2.78 4.59 -6.50
N PHE A 5 1.59 4.50 -5.91
CA PHE A 5 0.33 4.41 -6.62
C PHE A 5 -0.39 5.75 -6.56
N SER A 6 -0.80 6.26 -7.71
CA SER A 6 -1.56 7.51 -7.86
C SER A 6 -3.01 7.15 -8.19
N GLU A 7 -3.98 7.78 -7.53
CA GLU A 7 -5.43 7.49 -7.69
C GLU A 7 -5.89 7.45 -9.15
N LYS A 8 -5.28 8.26 -10.01
CA LYS A 8 -5.62 8.35 -11.43
C LYS A 8 -5.29 7.09 -12.24
N ASP A 9 -4.44 6.22 -11.70
CA ASP A 9 -3.86 5.06 -12.39
C ASP A 9 -4.04 3.76 -11.58
N VAL A 10 -5.02 3.71 -10.67
CA VAL A 10 -5.24 2.53 -9.79
C VAL A 10 -6.14 1.50 -10.45
N ASN A 11 -5.54 0.35 -10.78
CA ASN A 11 -6.26 -0.91 -10.90
C ASN A 11 -6.33 -1.58 -9.50
N TYR A 12 -7.47 -1.45 -8.83
CA TYR A 12 -7.64 -1.89 -7.44
C TYR A 12 -7.28 -3.38 -7.18
N PRO A 13 -7.73 -4.36 -7.99
CA PRO A 13 -7.30 -5.74 -7.86
C PRO A 13 -5.78 -5.97 -7.87
N GLU A 14 -5.07 -5.30 -8.78
CA GLU A 14 -3.61 -5.44 -8.92
C GLU A 14 -2.88 -4.77 -7.77
N LEU A 15 -3.31 -3.55 -7.42
CA LEU A 15 -2.82 -2.81 -6.25
C LEU A 15 -2.95 -3.65 -4.97
N LEU A 16 -4.12 -4.24 -4.73
CA LEU A 16 -4.35 -5.06 -3.54
C LEU A 16 -3.44 -6.30 -3.51
N SER A 17 -3.22 -6.93 -4.66
CA SER A 17 -2.30 -8.06 -4.78
C SER A 17 -0.87 -7.67 -4.35
N ASP A 18 -0.38 -6.53 -4.83
CA ASP A 18 0.98 -6.06 -4.52
C ASP A 18 1.12 -5.55 -3.08
N VAL A 19 0.08 -4.92 -2.54
CA VAL A 19 0.00 -4.56 -1.11
C VAL A 19 0.08 -5.82 -0.24
N VAL A 20 -0.72 -6.85 -0.55
CA VAL A 20 -0.71 -8.12 0.21
C VAL A 20 0.65 -8.82 0.14
N LYS A 21 1.27 -8.87 -1.04
CA LYS A 21 2.64 -9.42 -1.19
C LYS A 21 3.64 -8.64 -0.35
N THR A 22 3.57 -7.31 -0.38
CA THR A 22 4.46 -6.43 0.39
C THR A 22 4.34 -6.71 1.89
N LEU A 23 3.12 -6.75 2.41
CA LEU A 23 2.87 -7.04 3.83
C LEU A 23 3.33 -8.45 4.23
N LYS A 24 3.06 -9.47 3.41
CA LYS A 24 3.51 -10.86 3.66
C LYS A 24 5.03 -11.00 3.69
N ASN A 25 5.74 -10.20 2.91
CA ASN A 25 7.20 -10.17 2.87
C ASN A 25 7.82 -9.31 3.98
N GLY A 26 7.04 -8.82 4.95
CA GLY A 26 7.51 -7.96 6.04
C GLY A 26 7.78 -6.51 5.64
N GLY A 27 7.26 -6.08 4.48
CA GLY A 27 7.30 -4.69 4.03
C GLY A 27 6.27 -3.80 4.74
N VAL A 28 6.32 -2.52 4.43
CA VAL A 28 5.44 -1.48 4.98
C VAL A 28 4.70 -0.78 3.84
N VAL A 29 3.44 -0.41 4.09
CA VAL A 29 2.59 0.31 3.13
C VAL A 29 2.14 1.63 3.75
N ALA A 30 2.34 2.73 3.05
CA ALA A 30 1.79 4.03 3.43
C ALA A 30 0.46 4.28 2.72
N PHE A 31 -0.56 4.74 3.45
CA PHE A 31 -1.88 5.03 2.89
C PHE A 31 -2.45 6.34 3.46
N PRO A 32 -3.24 7.10 2.69
CA PRO A 32 -3.82 8.34 3.16
C PRO A 32 -4.93 8.10 4.20
N THR A 33 -5.08 9.01 5.15
CA THR A 33 -6.27 9.12 6.02
C THR A 33 -6.75 10.58 6.04
N GLU A 34 -7.83 10.86 6.75
CA GLU A 34 -8.36 12.23 6.88
C GLU A 34 -7.34 13.20 7.50
N THR A 35 -6.52 12.74 8.44
CA THR A 35 -5.67 13.62 9.26
C THR A 35 -4.18 13.48 8.95
N VAL A 36 -3.70 12.26 8.71
CA VAL A 36 -2.28 11.95 8.43
C VAL A 36 -2.13 10.75 7.49
N TYR A 37 -0.92 10.44 7.06
CA TYR A 37 -0.65 9.15 6.42
C TYR A 37 -0.51 8.05 7.48
N GLY A 38 -1.20 6.93 7.24
CA GLY A 38 -1.05 5.70 8.02
C GLY A 38 0.09 4.84 7.47
N LEU A 39 0.78 4.12 8.36
CA LEU A 39 1.74 3.08 8.00
C LEU A 39 1.18 1.72 8.43
N GLY A 40 0.95 0.84 7.46
CA GLY A 40 0.51 -0.53 7.66
C GLY A 40 1.64 -1.54 7.49
N ALA A 41 1.73 -2.48 8.41
CA ALA A 41 2.64 -3.63 8.37
C ALA A 41 1.90 -4.88 8.86
N ASN A 42 2.44 -6.07 8.58
CA ASN A 42 1.90 -7.32 9.12
C ASN A 42 2.30 -7.46 10.60
N ALA A 43 1.32 -7.44 11.52
CA ALA A 43 1.49 -7.46 12.97
C ALA A 43 1.11 -8.80 13.60
#